data_AF-A0A7W1INN4-F1
#
_entry.id   AF-A0A7W1INN4-F1
#
_cell.length_a   1.000
_cell.length_b   1.000
_cell.length_c   1.000
_cell.angle_alpha   90.00
_cell.angle_beta   90.00
_cell.angle_gamma   90.00
#
_symmetry.space_group_name_H-M   'P 1'
#
loop_
_entity.id
_entity.type
_entity.pdbx_description
1 polymer ?
#
loop_
_entity_poly.entity_id
_entity_poly.type
_entity_poly.pdbx_seq_one_letter_code
_entity_poly.pdbx_strand_id
1 'polypeptide(L)'
;MSEFHDDYPHYETMSNHDEAYGKKARRTLWNVFWIMLIITIFELIIGSMAPGHGWTGALWLKVLFIGLTVVKAAAIVLWFMHLGHETKFFKYIILLPYITFILYAIFIILVEGIYSGAPGNFTRVDKIFIEQQQKLKSGHHGAAGAHEKEGAHSEEHATETHH
;
A
#
# COMPACT_ATOMS: atom_id res chain seq x y z
N MET A 1 51.21 -41.07 11.71
CA MET A 1 49.98 -40.92 10.92
C MET A 1 50.35 -40.08 9.71
N SER A 2 50.38 -40.69 8.52
CA SER A 2 50.52 -39.96 7.26
C SER A 2 49.23 -39.19 7.01
N GLU A 3 49.30 -37.86 7.09
CA GLU A 3 48.24 -36.98 6.62
C GLU A 3 47.89 -37.36 5.17
N PHE A 4 46.62 -37.65 4.95
CA PHE A 4 46.08 -38.02 3.65
C PHE A 4 46.07 -36.76 2.77
N HIS A 5 47.16 -36.54 2.03
CA HIS A 5 47.24 -35.49 1.00
C HIS A 5 46.49 -35.99 -0.23
N ASP A 6 45.19 -35.72 -0.26
CA ASP A 6 44.35 -35.95 -1.42
C ASP A 6 44.56 -34.82 -2.43
N ASP A 7 45.05 -35.14 -3.62
CA ASP A 7 45.33 -34.22 -4.74
C ASP A 7 44.04 -33.64 -5.38
N TYR A 8 42.90 -33.78 -4.70
CA TYR A 8 41.63 -33.22 -5.16
C TYR A 8 41.60 -31.71 -4.90
N PRO A 9 41.04 -30.91 -5.82
CA PRO A 9 40.90 -29.48 -5.61
C PRO A 9 40.06 -29.22 -4.36
N HIS A 10 40.64 -28.54 -3.37
CA HIS A 10 39.96 -28.14 -2.14
C HIS A 10 38.90 -27.06 -2.44
N TYR A 11 37.71 -27.51 -2.85
CA TYR A 11 36.58 -26.65 -3.16
C TYR A 11 36.11 -25.84 -1.94
N GLU A 12 36.35 -26.34 -0.73
CA GLU A 12 35.98 -25.72 0.54
C GLU A 12 36.76 -24.44 0.84
N THR A 13 38.02 -24.37 0.42
CA THR A 13 38.87 -23.19 0.59
C THR A 13 38.71 -22.22 -0.59
N MET A 14 38.41 -22.72 -1.79
CA MET A 14 38.13 -21.90 -2.98
C MET A 14 36.76 -21.21 -2.94
N SER A 15 35.77 -21.76 -2.23
CA SER A 15 34.44 -21.14 -2.09
C SER A 15 34.35 -20.02 -1.05
N ASN A 16 35.45 -19.70 -0.36
CA ASN A 16 35.52 -18.54 0.52
C ASN A 16 35.52 -17.27 -0.34
N HIS A 17 34.33 -16.88 -0.76
CA HIS A 17 34.06 -15.62 -1.43
C HIS A 17 34.69 -14.48 -0.63
N ASP A 18 35.58 -13.75 -1.28
CA ASP A 18 36.31 -12.61 -0.72
C ASP A 18 35.38 -11.71 0.11
N GLU A 19 35.64 -11.57 1.43
CA GLU A 19 34.74 -10.88 2.36
C GLU A 19 34.45 -9.44 1.91
N ALA A 20 35.42 -8.83 1.21
CA ALA A 20 35.31 -7.52 0.61
C ALA A 20 34.14 -7.42 -0.40
N TYR A 21 33.91 -8.48 -1.19
CA TYR A 21 32.83 -8.55 -2.17
C TYR A 21 31.46 -8.66 -1.48
N GLY A 22 31.34 -9.54 -0.49
CA GLY A 22 30.10 -9.73 0.28
C GLY A 22 29.70 -8.50 1.11
N LYS A 23 30.67 -7.69 1.56
CA LYS A 23 30.40 -6.42 2.24
C LYS A 23 29.80 -5.37 1.31
N LYS A 24 30.26 -5.31 0.05
CA LYS A 24 29.74 -4.37 -0.97
C LYS A 24 28.32 -4.71 -1.40
N ALA A 25 28.02 -5.99 -1.59
CA ALA A 25 26.66 -6.46 -1.92
C ALA A 25 25.65 -6.13 -0.81
N ARG A 26 25.98 -6.45 0.45
CA ARG A 26 25.13 -6.12 1.61
C ARG A 26 24.86 -4.62 1.74
N ARG A 27 25.90 -3.80 1.53
CA ARG A 27 25.75 -2.33 1.59
C ARG A 27 24.84 -1.79 0.50
N THR A 28 24.90 -2.35 -0.71
CA THR A 28 24.01 -1.97 -1.82
C THR A 28 22.56 -2.30 -1.50
N LEU A 29 22.29 -3.49 -0.95
CA LEU A 29 20.95 -3.91 -0.53
C LEU A 29 20.37 -2.98 0.54
N TRP A 30 21.16 -2.64 1.56
CA TRP A 30 20.75 -1.70 2.60
C TRP A 30 20.45 -0.29 2.05
N ASN A 31 21.26 0.21 1.12
CA ASN A 31 21.02 1.52 0.51
C ASN A 31 19.69 1.54 -0.27
N VAL A 32 19.45 0.53 -1.10
CA VAL A 32 18.23 0.44 -1.91
C VAL A 32 17.01 0.27 -1.00
N PHE A 33 17.10 -0.56 0.03
CA PHE A 33 16.05 -0.74 1.01
C PHE A 33 15.63 0.60 1.65
N TRP A 34 16.60 1.38 2.14
CA TRP A 34 16.30 2.67 2.77
C TRP A 34 15.70 3.69 1.80
N ILE A 35 16.20 3.77 0.57
CA ILE A 35 15.63 4.66 -0.45
C ILE A 35 14.17 4.28 -0.75
N MET A 36 13.90 3.00 -0.98
CA MET A 36 12.54 2.53 -1.27
C MET A 36 11.60 2.71 -0.07
N LEU A 37 12.10 2.51 1.14
CA LEU A 37 11.34 2.74 2.37
C LEU A 37 10.95 4.21 2.53
N ILE A 38 11.90 5.13 2.36
CA ILE A 38 11.65 6.58 2.48
C ILE A 38 10.61 7.03 1.46
N ILE A 39 10.75 6.60 0.20
CA ILE A 39 9.78 6.92 -0.87
C ILE A 39 8.39 6.38 -0.49
N THR A 40 8.31 5.19 0.09
CA THR A 40 7.04 4.57 0.51
C THR A 40 6.39 5.30 1.68
N ILE A 41 7.17 5.71 2.68
CA ILE A 41 6.66 6.47 3.83
C ILE A 41 6.15 7.83 3.34
N PHE A 42 6.90 8.50 2.47
CA PHE A 42 6.50 9.77 1.88
C PHE A 42 5.17 9.68 1.13
N GLU A 43 5.03 8.65 0.30
CA GLU A 43 3.80 8.35 -0.43
C GLU A 43 2.62 8.12 0.53
N LEU A 44 2.80 7.35 1.60
CA LEU A 44 1.76 7.10 2.60
C LEU A 44 1.33 8.37 3.34
N ILE A 45 2.27 9.24 3.72
CA ILE A 45 1.99 10.50 4.40
C ILE A 45 1.17 11.43 3.51
N ILE A 46 1.55 11.58 2.24
CA ILE A 46 0.77 12.37 1.27
C ILE A 46 -0.65 11.80 1.13
N GLY A 47 -0.77 10.47 1.14
CA GLY A 47 -2.06 9.79 1.01
C GLY A 47 -2.95 9.99 2.23
N SER A 48 -2.37 9.94 3.43
CA SER A 48 -3.12 10.14 4.67
C SER A 48 -3.56 11.59 4.87
N MET A 49 -2.81 12.56 4.33
CA MET A 49 -3.18 13.99 4.37
C MET A 49 -4.25 14.37 3.35
N ALA A 50 -4.46 13.58 2.29
CA ALA A 50 -5.35 13.91 1.18
C ALA A 50 -6.83 14.13 1.59
N PRO A 51 -7.44 13.32 2.48
CA PRO A 51 -8.82 13.55 2.93
C PRO A 51 -8.99 14.85 3.72
N GLY A 52 -7.99 15.22 4.54
CA GLY A 52 -8.03 16.44 5.35
C GLY A 52 -7.92 17.74 4.55
N HIS A 53 -7.34 17.68 3.34
CA HIS A 53 -7.16 18.83 2.45
C HIS A 53 -8.15 18.85 1.27
N GLY A 54 -9.10 17.90 1.21
CA GLY A 54 -10.06 17.79 0.11
C GLY A 54 -9.46 17.31 -1.22
N TRP A 55 -8.26 16.71 -1.20
CA TRP A 55 -7.54 16.25 -2.39
C TRP A 55 -7.94 14.85 -2.86
N THR A 56 -8.92 14.22 -2.21
CA THR A 56 -9.37 12.84 -2.46
C THR A 56 -9.78 12.57 -3.93
N GLY A 57 -10.13 13.62 -4.68
CA GLY A 57 -10.46 13.53 -6.11
C GLY A 57 -9.39 14.07 -7.07
N ALA A 58 -8.27 14.60 -6.57
CA ALA A 58 -7.32 15.33 -7.39
C ALA A 58 -6.58 14.39 -8.36
N LEU A 59 -6.65 14.72 -9.66
CA LEU A 59 -5.96 13.94 -10.70
C LEU A 59 -4.44 13.92 -10.51
N TRP A 60 -3.85 15.04 -10.08
CA TRP A 60 -2.41 15.11 -9.84
C TRP A 60 -1.95 14.12 -8.76
N LEU A 61 -2.77 13.93 -7.73
CA LEU A 61 -2.48 13.01 -6.64
C LEU A 61 -2.48 11.57 -7.15
N LYS A 62 -3.53 11.18 -7.89
CA LYS A 62 -3.63 9.85 -8.52
C LYS A 62 -2.44 9.54 -9.43
N VAL A 63 -2.06 10.50 -10.27
CA VAL A 63 -0.90 10.35 -11.17
C VAL A 63 0.40 10.24 -10.39
N LEU A 64 0.56 11.00 -9.31
CA LEU A 64 1.73 10.90 -8.42
C LEU A 64 1.85 9.51 -7.78
N PHE A 65 0.76 8.97 -7.23
CA PHE A 65 0.75 7.63 -6.63
C PHE A 65 1.07 6.53 -7.65
N ILE A 66 0.46 6.60 -8.85
CA ILE A 66 0.73 5.65 -9.93
C ILE A 66 2.19 5.76 -10.41
N GLY A 67 2.70 6.98 -10.56
CA GLY A 67 4.10 7.21 -10.95
C GLY A 67 5.09 6.66 -9.92
N LEU A 68 4.89 6.97 -8.64
CA LEU A 68 5.74 6.50 -7.54
C LEU A 68 5.73 4.98 -7.41
N THR A 69 4.57 4.34 -7.58
CA THR A 69 4.46 2.87 -7.56
C THR A 69 5.17 2.21 -8.74
N VAL A 70 5.09 2.76 -9.95
CA VAL A 70 5.84 2.26 -11.12
C VAL A 70 7.35 2.43 -10.92
N VAL A 71 7.80 3.60 -10.46
CA VAL A 71 9.23 3.85 -10.19
C VAL A 71 9.75 2.89 -9.13
N LYS A 72 8.98 2.66 -8.06
CA LYS A 72 9.33 1.72 -6.99
C LYS A 72 9.38 0.28 -7.50
N ALA A 73 8.43 -0.15 -8.34
CA ALA A 73 8.45 -1.48 -8.94
C ALA A 73 9.67 -1.69 -9.83
N ALA A 74 9.98 -0.72 -10.70
CA ALA A 74 11.18 -0.77 -11.54
C ALA A 74 12.46 -0.80 -10.71
N ALA A 75 12.51 0.02 -9.65
CA ALA A 75 13.61 0.04 -8.71
C ALA A 75 13.83 -1.31 -8.02
N ILE A 76 12.74 -1.95 -7.55
CA ILE A 76 12.83 -3.26 -6.92
C ILE A 76 13.33 -4.31 -7.92
N VAL A 77 12.76 -4.35 -9.12
CA VAL A 77 13.16 -5.34 -10.14
C VAL A 77 14.63 -5.17 -10.55
N LEU A 78 15.10 -3.94 -10.78
CA LEU A 78 16.48 -3.71 -11.22
C LEU A 78 17.51 -3.99 -10.12
N TRP A 79 17.21 -3.60 -8.87
CA TRP A 79 18.18 -3.65 -7.77
C TRP A 79 18.04 -4.86 -6.84
N PHE A 80 16.83 -5.27 -6.43
CA PHE A 80 16.66 -6.41 -5.51
C PHE A 80 16.92 -7.75 -6.18
N MET A 81 16.66 -7.86 -7.47
CA MET A 81 16.90 -9.10 -8.20
C MET A 81 18.33 -9.21 -8.75
N HIS A 82 19.21 -8.20 -8.52
CA HIS A 82 20.55 -8.12 -9.11
C HIS A 82 20.57 -8.32 -10.64
N LEU A 83 19.43 -8.06 -11.29
CA LEU A 83 19.21 -8.30 -12.71
C LEU A 83 20.05 -7.37 -13.58
N GLY A 84 20.66 -6.33 -13.03
CA GLY A 84 21.53 -5.42 -13.77
C GLY A 84 22.71 -6.12 -14.42
N HIS A 85 23.46 -6.93 -13.67
CA HIS A 85 24.73 -7.52 -14.10
C HIS A 85 24.64 -8.98 -14.55
N GLU A 86 23.47 -9.60 -14.37
CA GLU A 86 23.32 -11.04 -14.57
C GLU A 86 23.00 -11.47 -16.00
N THR A 87 23.09 -12.78 -16.24
CA THR A 87 22.88 -13.35 -17.57
C THR A 87 21.44 -13.10 -18.04
N LYS A 88 21.28 -12.73 -19.32
CA LYS A 88 19.99 -12.31 -19.90
C LYS A 88 18.88 -13.36 -19.70
N PHE A 89 19.22 -14.65 -19.66
CA PHE A 89 18.28 -15.74 -19.47
C PHE A 89 17.60 -15.73 -18.09
N PHE A 90 18.37 -15.54 -17.02
CA PHE A 90 17.81 -15.41 -15.66
C PHE A 90 16.90 -14.20 -15.54
N LYS A 91 17.16 -13.13 -16.32
CA LYS A 91 16.28 -11.96 -16.37
C LYS A 91 14.90 -12.31 -16.91
N TYR A 92 14.83 -13.00 -18.04
CA TYR A 92 13.55 -13.39 -18.62
C TYR A 92 12.80 -14.42 -17.77
N ILE A 93 13.51 -15.36 -17.13
CA ILE A 93 12.87 -16.35 -16.23
C ILE A 93 12.11 -15.68 -15.09
N ILE A 94 12.63 -14.59 -14.53
CA ILE A 94 11.98 -13.91 -13.40
C ILE A 94 11.00 -12.83 -13.88
N LEU A 95 11.37 -12.09 -14.92
CA LEU A 95 10.57 -10.98 -15.43
C LEU A 95 9.29 -11.45 -16.13
N LEU A 96 9.35 -12.54 -16.90
CA LEU A 96 8.21 -13.07 -17.65
C LEU A 96 7.04 -13.51 -16.74
N PRO A 97 7.22 -14.36 -15.71
CA PRO A 97 6.12 -14.74 -14.82
C PRO A 97 5.62 -13.55 -14.01
N TYR A 98 6.50 -12.64 -13.60
CA TYR A 98 6.11 -11.44 -12.85
C TYR A 98 5.18 -10.52 -13.66
N ILE A 99 5.57 -10.20 -14.90
CA ILE A 99 4.75 -9.35 -15.79
C ILE A 99 3.44 -10.08 -16.14
N THR A 100 3.50 -11.36 -16.48
CA THR A 100 2.31 -12.15 -16.83
C THR A 100 1.32 -12.18 -15.66
N PHE A 101 1.82 -12.40 -14.44
CA PHE A 101 1.00 -12.40 -13.24
C PHE A 101 0.32 -11.04 -13.00
N ILE A 102 1.07 -9.93 -13.12
CA ILE A 102 0.50 -8.58 -12.93
C ILE A 102 -0.56 -8.29 -13.99
N LEU A 103 -0.30 -8.57 -15.26
CA LEU A 103 -1.27 -8.34 -16.33
C LEU A 103 -2.53 -9.18 -16.14
N TYR A 104 -2.38 -10.45 -15.74
CA TYR A 104 -3.50 -11.33 -15.45
C TYR A 104 -4.29 -10.86 -14.21
N ALA A 105 -3.61 -10.39 -13.17
CA ALA A 105 -4.24 -9.83 -11.98
C ALA A 105 -5.03 -8.54 -12.30
N ILE A 106 -4.47 -7.65 -13.11
CA ILE A 106 -5.18 -6.45 -13.58
C ILE A 106 -6.41 -6.86 -14.40
N PHE A 107 -6.25 -7.81 -15.32
CA PHE A 107 -7.36 -8.32 -16.14
C PHE A 107 -8.51 -8.83 -15.27
N ILE A 108 -8.23 -9.73 -14.31
CA ILE A 108 -9.29 -10.30 -13.47
C ILE A 108 -9.95 -9.26 -12.57
N ILE A 109 -9.17 -8.33 -11.97
CA ILE A 109 -9.71 -7.26 -11.13
C ILE A 109 -10.62 -6.33 -11.94
N LEU A 110 -10.24 -5.99 -13.18
CA LEU A 110 -11.06 -5.13 -14.03
C LEU A 110 -12.33 -5.84 -14.51
N VAL A 111 -12.23 -7.10 -14.94
CA VAL A 111 -13.40 -7.87 -15.40
C VAL A 111 -14.39 -8.08 -14.25
N GLU A 112 -13.91 -8.56 -13.10
CA GLU A 112 -14.75 -8.74 -11.91
C GLU A 112 -15.29 -7.40 -11.40
N GLY A 113 -14.47 -6.33 -11.40
CA GLY A 113 -14.90 -5.00 -10.99
C GLY A 113 -16.03 -4.43 -11.85
N ILE A 114 -15.96 -4.62 -13.18
CA ILE A 114 -17.03 -4.21 -14.10
C ILE A 114 -18.27 -5.09 -13.89
N TYR A 115 -18.09 -6.41 -13.75
CA TYR A 115 -19.19 -7.34 -13.53
C TYR A 115 -19.93 -7.04 -12.21
N SER A 116 -19.23 -6.89 -11.09
CA SER A 116 -19.83 -6.56 -9.78
C SER A 116 -20.44 -5.16 -9.74
N GLY A 117 -19.92 -4.21 -10.51
CA GLY A 117 -20.44 -2.84 -10.59
C GLY A 117 -21.70 -2.67 -11.44
N ALA A 118 -22.08 -3.69 -12.23
CA ALA A 118 -23.25 -3.63 -13.08
C ALA A 118 -24.54 -3.65 -12.24
N PRO A 119 -25.51 -2.77 -12.51
CA PRO A 119 -26.70 -2.60 -11.66
C PRO A 119 -27.62 -3.83 -11.57
N GLY A 120 -27.41 -4.84 -12.43
CA GLY A 120 -28.11 -6.13 -12.38
C GLY A 120 -27.49 -7.17 -11.44
N ASN A 121 -26.27 -6.95 -10.94
CA ASN A 121 -25.49 -7.94 -10.20
C ASN A 121 -25.40 -7.65 -8.69
N PHE A 122 -26.22 -6.71 -8.18
CA PHE A 122 -26.30 -6.42 -6.74
C PHE A 122 -26.85 -7.61 -5.97
N THR A 123 -26.07 -8.09 -5.03
CA THR A 123 -26.44 -9.21 -4.17
C THR A 123 -27.23 -8.68 -2.96
N ARG A 124 -27.95 -9.55 -2.26
CA ARG A 124 -28.70 -9.18 -1.04
C ARG A 124 -27.84 -8.45 0.01
N VAL A 125 -26.55 -8.77 0.07
CA VAL A 125 -25.60 -8.14 0.98
C VAL A 125 -25.36 -6.66 0.67
N ASP A 126 -25.35 -6.25 -0.60
CA ASP A 126 -25.12 -4.84 -0.99
C ASP A 126 -26.21 -3.92 -0.44
N LYS A 127 -27.46 -4.38 -0.47
CA LYS A 127 -28.60 -3.65 0.09
C LYS A 127 -28.49 -3.49 1.61
N ILE A 128 -28.04 -4.53 2.31
CA ILE A 128 -27.83 -4.49 3.76
C ILE A 128 -26.76 -3.45 4.12
N PHE A 129 -25.65 -3.37 3.37
CA PHE A 129 -24.62 -2.35 3.62
C PHE A 129 -25.12 -0.93 3.38
N ILE A 130 -25.93 -0.72 2.34
CA ILE A 130 -26.54 0.59 2.04
C ILE A 130 -27.51 0.99 3.17
N GLU A 131 -28.36 0.07 3.60
CA GLU A 131 -29.29 0.31 4.71
C GLU A 131 -28.57 0.54 6.05
N GLN A 132 -27.47 -0.17 6.30
CA GLN A 132 -26.64 0.03 7.49
C GLN A 132 -25.94 1.39 7.47
N GLN A 133 -25.38 1.80 6.33
CA GLN A 133 -24.80 3.14 6.18
C GLN A 133 -25.87 4.21 6.34
N GLN A 134 -27.07 4.01 5.81
CA GLN A 134 -28.21 4.93 6.01
C GLN A 134 -28.63 5.00 7.48
N LYS A 135 -28.74 3.87 8.19
CA LYS A 135 -29.08 3.82 9.62
C LYS A 135 -28.00 4.45 10.50
N LEU A 136 -26.73 4.28 10.17
CA LEU A 136 -25.62 4.93 10.87
C LEU A 136 -25.64 6.45 10.66
N LYS A 137 -25.93 6.90 9.44
CA LYS A 137 -26.03 8.33 9.09
C LYS A 137 -27.26 8.96 9.73
N SER A 138 -28.42 8.33 9.66
CA SER A 138 -29.66 8.82 10.28
C SER A 138 -29.65 8.72 11.81
N GLY A 139 -29.02 7.70 12.38
CA GLY A 139 -28.81 7.56 13.82
C GLY A 139 -27.93 8.66 14.41
N HIS A 140 -26.91 9.12 13.67
CA HIS A 140 -26.11 10.29 14.07
C HIS A 140 -26.88 11.62 13.95
N HIS A 141 -27.76 11.77 12.96
CA HIS A 141 -28.62 12.96 12.86
C HIS A 141 -29.75 12.99 13.92
N GLY A 142 -30.19 11.84 14.43
CA GLY A 142 -31.15 11.76 15.55
C GLY A 142 -30.56 12.20 16.89
N ALA A 143 -29.26 11.94 17.14
CA ALA A 143 -28.58 12.39 18.36
C ALA A 143 -28.16 13.86 18.31
N ALA A 144 -27.77 14.38 17.13
CA ALA A 144 -27.43 15.79 16.97
C ALA A 144 -28.66 16.72 17.02
N GLY A 145 -29.82 16.27 16.50
CA GLY A 145 -31.07 17.05 16.55
C GLY A 145 -31.80 17.02 17.90
N ALA A 146 -31.49 16.04 18.76
CA ALA A 146 -32.06 15.95 20.10
C ALA A 146 -31.35 16.85 21.11
N HIS A 147 -30.06 17.18 20.89
CA HIS A 147 -29.29 18.03 21.81
C HIS A 147 -29.47 19.54 21.56
N GLU A 148 -30.18 19.94 20.51
CA GLU A 148 -30.44 21.36 20.17
C GLU A 148 -31.87 21.81 20.51
N LYS A 149 -32.77 20.89 20.91
CA LYS A 149 -34.18 21.19 21.23
C LYS A 149 -34.58 21.05 22.70
N GLU A 150 -33.64 20.86 23.61
CA GLU A 150 -33.92 20.79 25.06
C GLU A 150 -33.35 21.98 25.85
N GLY A 151 -32.62 22.89 25.19
CA GLY A 151 -31.94 24.03 25.85
C GLY A 151 -32.61 25.40 25.75
N ALA A 152 -33.88 25.49 25.32
CA ALA A 152 -34.53 26.78 25.04
C ALA A 152 -35.88 27.00 25.76
N HIS A 153 -36.06 26.41 26.95
CA HIS A 153 -37.30 26.65 27.71
C HIS A 153 -37.10 26.58 29.23
N SER A 154 -36.18 27.39 29.78
CA SER A 154 -36.14 27.66 31.23
C SER A 154 -35.28 28.89 31.51
N GLU A 155 -35.79 30.09 31.26
CA GLU A 155 -35.29 31.33 31.88
C GLU A 155 -36.24 32.48 31.49
N GLU A 156 -37.37 32.62 32.20
CA GLU A 156 -37.98 33.92 32.57
C GLU A 156 -39.26 33.71 33.39
N HIS A 157 -39.13 33.42 34.70
CA HIS A 157 -40.15 33.81 35.68
C HIS A 157 -39.65 33.58 37.11
N ALA A 158 -38.89 34.54 37.65
CA ALA A 158 -38.81 34.78 39.10
C ALA A 158 -38.08 36.10 39.34
N THR A 159 -38.52 36.83 40.37
CA THR A 159 -38.15 38.19 40.81
C THR A 159 -38.85 39.31 40.02
N GLU A 160 -39.55 40.27 40.62
CA GLU A 160 -39.77 40.60 42.03
C GLU A 160 -41.00 41.53 42.15
N THR A 161 -41.63 41.42 43.31
CA THR A 161 -42.67 42.26 43.89
C THR A 161 -42.16 43.66 44.30
N HIS A 162 -43.10 44.61 44.36
CA HIS A 162 -43.16 45.83 45.20
C HIS A 162 -42.98 47.21 44.53
N HIS A 163 -44.04 48.02 44.76
CA HIS A 163 -44.26 49.47 44.60
C HIS A 163 -44.75 50.00 43.26
#